data_AF-A0A8B3S0A8-F1
#
_entry.id   AF-A0A8B3S0A8-F1
#
_cell.length_a   1.000
_cell.length_b   1.000
_cell.length_c   1.000
_cell.angle_alpha   90.00
_cell.angle_beta   90.00
_cell.angle_gamma   90.00
#
_symmetry.space_group_name_H-M   'P 1'
#
loop_
_entity.id
_entity.type
_entity.pdbx_description
1 polymer ?
#
loop_
_entity_poly.entity_id
_entity_poly.type
_entity_poly.pdbx_seq_one_letter_code
_entity_poly.pdbx_strand_id
1 'polypeptide(L)'
;TISSPAISDGKIYIGDKDKKINCINATDGSEMWSQTLGGKCYSSPVVANGMVYTAANYAQGTIYCFDAETGDLKWAYDTGNWNMAQPAVSDGILFIGSDTGYLYAFRDPPQPEGDLDWDWAVTIDDAFIALQMAVGAVPAVEGADMNGDNKVTSLDALIILQMALGAD
;
A
#
# COMPACT_ATOMS: atom_id res chain seq x y z
N THR A 1 -3.62 -17.64 -20.49
CA THR A 1 -3.68 -16.52 -19.53
C THR A 1 -3.43 -17.12 -18.15
N ILE A 2 -2.75 -16.42 -17.23
CA ILE A 2 -2.47 -16.94 -15.86
C ILE A 2 -3.08 -16.01 -14.78
N SER A 3 -3.55 -14.83 -15.18
CA SER A 3 -4.31 -13.90 -14.33
C SER A 3 -5.80 -14.24 -14.41
N SER A 4 -6.46 -14.31 -13.26
CA SER A 4 -7.92 -14.38 -13.14
C SER A 4 -8.48 -12.98 -12.89
N PRO A 5 -9.62 -12.60 -13.50
CA PRO A 5 -10.24 -11.31 -13.22
C PRO A 5 -10.77 -11.24 -11.80
N ALA A 6 -10.74 -10.05 -11.20
CA ALA A 6 -11.47 -9.73 -9.97
C ALA A 6 -12.76 -8.98 -10.31
N ILE A 7 -13.80 -9.18 -9.50
CA ILE A 7 -15.09 -8.51 -9.68
C ILE A 7 -15.51 -7.90 -8.35
N SER A 8 -15.83 -6.61 -8.34
CA SER A 8 -16.43 -5.90 -7.21
C SER A 8 -17.33 -4.78 -7.72
N ASP A 9 -18.47 -4.56 -7.06
CA ASP A 9 -19.34 -3.40 -7.31
C ASP A 9 -19.71 -3.18 -8.79
N GLY A 10 -19.96 -4.26 -9.52
CA GLY A 10 -20.31 -4.21 -10.94
C GLY A 10 -19.14 -3.87 -11.87
N LYS A 11 -17.89 -3.91 -11.40
CA LYS A 11 -16.66 -3.68 -12.16
C LYS A 11 -15.82 -4.95 -12.22
N ILE A 12 -15.19 -5.19 -13.37
CA ILE A 12 -14.26 -6.29 -13.62
C ILE A 12 -12.86 -5.70 -13.78
N TYR A 13 -11.91 -6.22 -13.02
CA TYR A 13 -10.50 -5.81 -13.06
C TYR A 13 -9.66 -6.94 -13.63
N ILE A 14 -8.87 -6.65 -14.67
CA ILE A 14 -8.05 -7.66 -15.34
C ILE A 14 -6.71 -7.10 -15.81
N GLY A 15 -5.65 -7.81 -15.43
CA GLY A 15 -4.29 -7.57 -15.90
C GLY A 15 -3.98 -8.31 -17.19
N ASP A 16 -3.16 -7.73 -18.06
CA ASP A 16 -2.77 -8.35 -19.32
C ASP A 16 -1.25 -8.38 -19.60
N LYS A 17 -0.91 -9.03 -20.73
CA LYS A 17 0.47 -9.19 -21.22
C LYS A 17 1.01 -7.94 -21.92
N ASP A 18 0.14 -6.99 -22.24
CA ASP A 18 0.48 -5.71 -22.86
C ASP A 18 0.77 -4.64 -21.81
N LYS A 19 1.00 -5.10 -20.58
CA LYS A 19 1.36 -4.30 -19.41
C LYS A 19 0.23 -3.38 -18.98
N LYS A 20 -1.01 -3.82 -19.06
CA LYS A 20 -2.14 -3.05 -18.55
C LYS A 20 -2.86 -3.73 -17.39
N ILE A 21 -3.51 -2.90 -16.60
CA ILE A 21 -4.62 -3.26 -15.73
C ILE A 21 -5.84 -2.49 -16.23
N ASN A 22 -6.91 -3.21 -16.54
CA ASN A 22 -8.12 -2.64 -17.13
C ASN A 22 -9.27 -2.82 -16.14
N CYS A 23 -10.13 -1.81 -16.06
CA CYS A 23 -11.41 -1.85 -15.36
C CYS A 23 -12.53 -1.77 -16.39
N ILE A 24 -13.43 -2.73 -16.33
CA ILE A 24 -14.49 -2.94 -17.30
C ILE A 24 -15.82 -3.00 -16.55
N ASN A 25 -16.85 -2.34 -17.08
CA ASN A 25 -18.20 -2.45 -16.55
C ASN A 25 -18.71 -3.88 -16.76
N ALA A 26 -19.08 -4.56 -15.68
CA ALA A 26 -19.52 -5.96 -15.71
C ALA A 26 -20.85 -6.18 -16.44
N THR A 27 -21.64 -5.12 -16.64
CA THR A 27 -22.98 -5.19 -17.24
C THR A 27 -22.91 -5.15 -18.77
N ASP A 28 -22.10 -4.24 -19.33
CA ASP A 28 -22.08 -3.98 -20.78
C ASP A 28 -20.70 -4.19 -21.43
N GLY A 29 -19.66 -4.46 -20.64
CA GLY A 29 -18.31 -4.70 -21.14
C GLY A 29 -17.57 -3.42 -21.58
N SER A 30 -18.10 -2.23 -21.30
CA SER A 30 -17.42 -0.98 -21.60
C SER A 30 -16.19 -0.77 -20.71
N GLU A 31 -15.11 -0.26 -21.28
CA GLU A 31 -13.92 0.12 -20.51
C GLU A 31 -14.25 1.36 -19.66
N MET A 32 -14.03 1.25 -18.35
CA MET A 32 -14.21 2.35 -17.40
C MET A 32 -12.91 3.13 -17.22
N TRP A 33 -11.80 2.42 -17.03
CA TRP A 33 -10.46 2.98 -16.99
C TRP A 33 -9.41 1.92 -17.35
N SER A 34 -8.22 2.36 -17.74
CA SER A 34 -7.07 1.50 -18.03
C SER A 34 -5.78 2.19 -17.61
N GLN A 35 -4.86 1.45 -17.00
CA GLN A 35 -3.54 1.95 -16.62
C GLN A 35 -2.43 1.11 -17.24
N THR A 36 -1.35 1.79 -17.62
CA THR A 36 -0.12 1.14 -18.11
C THR A 36 0.84 0.90 -16.94
N LEU A 37 1.30 -0.33 -16.81
CA LEU A 37 2.22 -0.81 -15.80
C LEU A 37 3.64 -0.84 -16.36
N GLY A 38 4.64 -0.90 -15.48
CA GLY A 38 6.04 -1.07 -15.89
C GLY A 38 6.32 -2.44 -16.52
N GLY A 39 5.49 -3.43 -16.20
CA GLY A 39 5.66 -4.82 -16.60
C GLY A 39 4.39 -5.57 -16.92
N LYS A 40 4.55 -6.83 -17.30
CA LYS A 40 3.42 -7.69 -17.67
C LYS A 40 2.66 -8.07 -16.40
N CYS A 41 1.34 -7.92 -16.44
CA CYS A 41 0.50 -8.28 -15.31
C CYS A 41 0.14 -9.76 -15.40
N TYR A 42 0.90 -10.59 -14.69
CA TYR A 42 0.60 -12.02 -14.55
C TYR A 42 -0.15 -12.33 -13.27
N SER A 43 -0.21 -11.37 -12.34
CA SER A 43 -0.94 -11.50 -11.09
C SER A 43 -2.45 -11.38 -11.30
N SER A 44 -3.22 -12.08 -10.48
CA SER A 44 -4.67 -11.89 -10.37
C SER A 44 -4.92 -10.68 -9.47
N PRO A 45 -5.55 -9.60 -9.95
CA PRO A 45 -5.83 -8.45 -9.09
C PRO A 45 -6.73 -8.85 -7.91
N VAL A 46 -6.68 -8.10 -6.82
CA VAL A 46 -7.64 -8.20 -5.70
C VAL A 46 -8.21 -6.83 -5.42
N VAL A 47 -9.48 -6.77 -5.01
CA VAL A 47 -10.18 -5.53 -4.70
C VAL A 47 -10.56 -5.55 -3.23
N ALA A 48 -10.20 -4.50 -2.49
CA ALA A 48 -10.59 -4.32 -1.10
C ALA A 48 -10.61 -2.83 -0.75
N ASN A 49 -11.54 -2.41 0.11
CA ASN A 49 -11.62 -1.04 0.64
C ASN A 49 -11.61 0.07 -0.43
N GLY A 50 -12.21 -0.17 -1.60
CA GLY A 50 -12.22 0.80 -2.70
C GLY A 50 -10.91 0.90 -3.48
N MET A 51 -10.03 -0.09 -3.35
CA MET A 51 -8.72 -0.14 -4.00
C MET A 51 -8.51 -1.45 -4.74
N VAL A 52 -7.71 -1.38 -5.81
CA VAL A 52 -7.33 -2.51 -6.65
C VAL A 52 -5.84 -2.72 -6.52
N TYR A 53 -5.47 -3.91 -6.05
CA TYR A 53 -4.08 -4.32 -5.91
C TYR A 53 -3.72 -5.32 -6.98
N THR A 54 -2.54 -5.15 -7.57
CA THR A 54 -1.99 -6.11 -8.52
C THR A 54 -0.48 -6.07 -8.51
N ALA A 55 0.15 -7.06 -9.14
CA ALA A 55 1.58 -7.09 -9.35
C ALA A 55 1.92 -7.31 -10.83
N ALA A 56 2.93 -6.56 -11.30
CA ALA A 56 3.45 -6.65 -12.65
C ALA A 56 4.95 -6.93 -12.62
N ASN A 57 5.44 -7.65 -13.62
CA ASN A 57 6.86 -8.02 -13.69
C ASN A 57 7.52 -7.51 -14.96
N TYR A 58 8.65 -6.85 -14.80
CA TYR A 58 9.58 -6.52 -15.87
C TYR A 58 11.02 -6.48 -15.32
N ALA A 59 11.73 -7.61 -15.44
CA ALA A 59 13.03 -7.87 -14.78
C ALA A 59 12.99 -7.88 -13.24
N GLN A 60 12.17 -7.03 -12.62
CA GLN A 60 11.78 -7.02 -11.21
C GLN A 60 10.25 -6.91 -11.11
N GLY A 61 9.72 -7.27 -9.95
CA GLY A 61 8.31 -7.26 -9.63
C GLY A 61 7.94 -5.97 -8.91
N THR A 62 6.91 -5.31 -9.40
CA THR A 62 6.33 -4.11 -8.79
C THR A 62 4.90 -4.40 -8.38
N ILE A 63 4.57 -4.04 -7.15
CA ILE A 63 3.23 -4.11 -6.59
C ILE A 63 2.60 -2.73 -6.78
N TYR A 64 1.35 -2.71 -7.23
CA TYR A 64 0.62 -1.49 -7.52
C TYR A 64 -0.70 -1.48 -6.74
N CYS A 65 -1.09 -0.29 -6.28
CA CYS A 65 -2.42 0.00 -5.76
C CYS A 65 -3.05 1.14 -6.55
N PHE A 66 -4.29 0.92 -7.00
CA PHE A 66 -5.09 1.90 -7.72
C PHE A 66 -6.39 2.19 -6.99
N ASP A 67 -6.90 3.40 -7.15
CA ASP A 67 -8.28 3.72 -6.85
C ASP A 67 -9.22 2.83 -7.68
N ALA A 68 -10.17 2.15 -7.04
CA ALA A 68 -11.08 1.25 -7.75
C ALA A 68 -12.07 1.98 -8.65
N GLU A 69 -12.39 3.24 -8.34
CA GLU A 69 -13.35 4.06 -9.10
C GLU A 69 -12.65 4.76 -10.25
N THR A 70 -11.56 5.47 -9.98
CA THR A 70 -10.91 6.33 -10.96
C THR A 70 -9.77 5.65 -11.72
N GLY A 71 -9.19 4.59 -11.16
CA GLY A 71 -7.97 3.98 -11.67
C GLY A 71 -6.71 4.80 -11.39
N ASP A 72 -6.78 5.81 -10.52
CA ASP A 72 -5.60 6.60 -10.16
C ASP A 72 -4.62 5.76 -9.36
N LEU A 73 -3.34 5.82 -9.72
CA LEU A 73 -2.27 5.16 -8.98
C LEU A 73 -2.13 5.82 -7.60
N LYS A 74 -2.38 5.04 -6.53
CA LYS A 74 -2.19 5.50 -5.14
C LYS A 74 -0.76 5.33 -4.69
N TRP A 75 -0.18 4.16 -4.96
CA TRP A 75 1.22 3.86 -4.67
C TRP A 75 1.72 2.69 -5.52
N ALA A 76 3.04 2.61 -5.65
CA ALA A 76 3.73 1.48 -6.25
C ALA A 76 4.97 1.14 -5.42
N TYR A 77 5.25 -0.15 -5.26
CA TYR A 77 6.39 -0.65 -4.50
C TYR A 77 7.21 -1.61 -5.35
N ASP A 78 8.48 -1.28 -5.58
CA ASP A 78 9.43 -2.17 -6.23
C ASP A 78 10.00 -3.14 -5.20
N THR A 79 9.77 -4.42 -5.41
CA THR A 79 10.25 -5.47 -4.52
C THR A 79 11.71 -5.84 -4.75
N GLY A 80 12.33 -5.34 -5.83
CA GLY A 80 13.67 -5.68 -6.26
C GLY A 80 13.84 -7.13 -6.76
N ASN A 81 12.78 -7.94 -6.72
CA ASN A 81 12.76 -9.39 -6.99
C ASN A 81 11.60 -9.76 -7.91
N TRP A 82 11.59 -10.97 -8.46
CA TRP A 82 10.45 -11.45 -9.25
C TRP A 82 9.25 -11.77 -8.36
N ASN A 83 8.04 -11.30 -8.73
CA ASN A 83 6.81 -11.60 -7.99
C ASN A 83 5.78 -12.24 -8.90
N MET A 84 5.61 -13.55 -8.85
CA MET A 84 4.49 -14.20 -9.55
C MET A 84 3.30 -14.50 -8.64
N ALA A 85 3.35 -14.12 -7.35
CA ALA A 85 2.27 -14.42 -6.42
C ALA A 85 1.02 -13.57 -6.65
N GLN A 86 -0.10 -14.12 -6.20
CA GLN A 86 -1.39 -13.45 -6.15
C GLN A 86 -1.50 -12.68 -4.83
N PRO A 87 -1.90 -11.40 -4.87
CA PRO A 87 -2.20 -10.65 -3.67
C PRO A 87 -3.42 -11.23 -2.93
N ALA A 88 -3.37 -11.19 -1.60
CA ALA A 88 -4.49 -11.48 -0.72
C ALA A 88 -4.68 -10.34 0.27
N VAL A 89 -5.91 -10.03 0.65
CA VAL A 89 -6.19 -8.98 1.65
C VAL A 89 -6.91 -9.59 2.84
N SER A 90 -6.44 -9.28 4.05
CA SER A 90 -7.15 -9.57 5.31
C SER A 90 -6.98 -8.37 6.24
N ASP A 91 -8.08 -7.93 6.86
CA ASP A 91 -8.08 -6.85 7.85
C ASP A 91 -7.38 -5.56 7.38
N GLY A 92 -7.55 -5.21 6.10
CA GLY A 92 -6.92 -4.03 5.50
C GLY A 92 -5.42 -4.17 5.22
N ILE A 93 -4.85 -5.37 5.37
CA ILE A 93 -3.47 -5.68 5.05
C ILE A 93 -3.42 -6.51 3.77
N LEU A 94 -2.74 -5.98 2.76
CA LEU A 94 -2.35 -6.67 1.55
C LEU A 94 -1.13 -7.55 1.83
N PHE A 95 -1.24 -8.83 1.54
CA PHE A 95 -0.16 -9.80 1.57
C PHE A 95 0.18 -10.24 0.16
N ILE A 96 1.47 -10.26 -0.19
CA ILE A 96 1.93 -10.80 -1.46
C ILE A 96 3.29 -11.47 -1.34
N GLY A 97 3.36 -12.71 -1.82
CA GLY A 97 4.59 -13.48 -1.86
C GLY A 97 5.50 -13.11 -3.04
N SER A 98 6.76 -13.49 -2.93
CA SER A 98 7.77 -13.38 -3.99
C SER A 98 8.35 -14.75 -4.31
N ASP A 99 8.83 -14.90 -5.54
CA ASP A 99 9.48 -16.15 -5.99
C ASP A 99 10.83 -16.37 -5.28
N THR A 100 11.35 -15.33 -4.62
CA THR A 100 12.59 -15.37 -3.84
C THR A 100 12.37 -15.68 -2.35
N GLY A 101 11.13 -16.01 -1.95
CA GLY A 101 10.81 -16.46 -0.59
C GLY A 101 10.45 -15.34 0.39
N TYR A 102 10.35 -14.09 -0.06
CA TYR A 102 9.83 -12.99 0.75
C TYR A 102 8.30 -12.96 0.75
N LEU A 103 7.72 -12.54 1.88
CA LEU A 103 6.32 -12.15 2.01
C LEU A 103 6.29 -10.66 2.33
N TYR A 104 5.64 -9.88 1.48
CA TYR A 104 5.41 -8.45 1.71
C TYR A 104 4.03 -8.24 2.32
N ALA A 105 3.92 -7.27 3.23
CA ALA A 105 2.68 -6.86 3.86
C ALA A 105 2.54 -5.33 3.77
N PHE A 106 1.42 -4.84 3.25
CA PHE A 106 1.11 -3.41 3.10
C PHE A 106 -0.24 -3.12 3.75
N ARG A 107 -0.28 -2.18 4.69
CA ARG A 107 -1.53 -1.74 5.30
C ARG A 107 -2.15 -0.63 4.46
N ASP A 108 -3.47 -0.67 4.29
CA ASP A 108 -4.20 0.30 3.48
C ASP A 108 -5.40 0.92 4.24
N PRO A 109 -5.50 2.27 4.35
CA PRO A 109 -4.51 3.28 3.95
C PRO A 109 -3.16 3.06 4.63
N PRO A 110 -2.05 3.53 4.03
CA PRO A 110 -0.77 3.61 4.73
C PRO A 110 -1.02 4.25 6.09
N GLN A 111 -0.45 3.69 7.15
CA GLN A 111 -0.50 4.33 8.46
C GLN A 111 0.08 5.74 8.31
N PRO A 112 -0.57 6.78 8.84
CA PRO A 112 0.01 8.11 8.86
C PRO A 112 1.42 8.04 9.47
N GLU A 113 2.41 8.67 8.83
CA GLU A 113 3.71 8.82 9.47
C GLU A 113 3.52 9.57 10.79
N GLY A 114 4.06 9.04 11.88
CA GLY A 114 3.84 9.57 13.22
C GLY A 114 2.65 8.98 13.98
N ASP A 115 1.84 8.08 13.40
CA ASP A 115 0.87 7.23 14.14
C ASP A 115 1.63 6.03 14.73
N LEU A 116 1.81 6.04 16.06
CA LEU A 116 2.65 5.11 16.81
C LEU A 116 1.84 4.12 17.65
N ASP A 117 0.55 4.33 17.87
CA ASP A 117 -0.36 3.39 18.54
C ASP A 117 -1.32 2.64 17.60
N TRP A 118 -1.27 2.96 16.31
CA TRP A 118 -1.97 2.30 15.21
C TRP A 118 -3.48 2.50 15.23
N ASP A 119 -3.92 3.67 15.69
CA ASP A 119 -5.33 4.07 15.75
C ASP A 119 -5.83 4.82 14.49
N TRP A 120 -4.97 5.00 13.48
CA TRP A 120 -5.20 5.74 12.23
C TRP A 120 -5.32 7.26 12.38
N ALA A 121 -4.91 7.83 13.51
CA ALA A 121 -4.78 9.27 13.69
C ALA A 121 -3.37 9.61 14.20
N VAL A 122 -2.89 10.80 13.85
CA VAL A 122 -1.72 11.37 14.51
C VAL A 122 -2.23 12.24 15.64
N THR A 123 -2.03 11.79 16.86
CA THR A 123 -2.59 12.38 18.07
C THR A 123 -1.50 12.83 19.05
N ILE A 124 -1.93 13.44 20.16
CA ILE A 124 -1.02 13.78 21.25
C ILE A 124 -0.46 12.50 21.91
N ASP A 125 -1.20 11.39 21.89
CA ASP A 125 -0.75 10.13 22.48
C ASP A 125 0.45 9.55 21.71
N ASP A 126 0.48 9.70 20.39
CA ASP A 126 1.64 9.35 19.56
C ASP A 126 2.88 10.18 19.92
N ALA A 127 2.71 11.48 20.16
CA ALA A 127 3.82 12.34 20.58
C ALA A 127 4.37 11.89 21.95
N PHE A 128 3.52 11.42 22.86
CA PHE A 128 3.96 10.82 24.13
C PHE A 128 4.74 9.52 23.91
N ILE A 129 4.30 8.66 23.00
CA ILE A 129 5.01 7.42 22.66
C ILE A 129 6.38 7.73 22.04
N ALA A 130 6.46 8.68 21.11
CA ALA A 130 7.72 9.14 20.52
C ALA A 130 8.70 9.69 21.57
N LEU A 131 8.19 10.43 22.56
CA LEU A 131 9.02 10.93 23.66
C LEU A 131 9.56 9.79 24.54
N GLN A 132 8.75 8.76 24.78
CA GLN A 132 9.19 7.54 25.48
C GLN A 132 10.29 6.81 24.69
N MET A 133 10.17 6.74 23.36
CA MET A 133 11.21 6.19 22.49
C MET A 133 12.51 7.00 22.57
N ALA A 134 12.41 8.33 22.56
CA ALA A 134 13.57 9.22 22.62
C ALA A 134 14.40 9.07 23.91
N VAL A 135 13.77 8.69 25.03
CA VAL A 135 14.45 8.41 26.31
C VAL A 135 14.77 6.93 26.51
N GLY A 136 14.47 6.08 25.53
CA GLY A 136 14.71 4.63 25.57
C GLY A 136 13.78 3.86 26.52
N ALA A 137 12.63 4.43 26.89
CA ALA A 137 11.63 3.76 27.72
C ALA A 137 10.86 2.69 26.93
N VAL A 138 10.73 2.85 25.62
CA VAL A 138 10.20 1.84 24.69
C VAL A 138 11.07 1.78 23.42
N PRO A 139 11.08 0.64 22.69
CA PRO A 139 11.87 0.52 21.46
C PRO A 139 11.38 1.49 20.38
N ALA A 140 12.32 2.11 19.65
CA ALA A 140 12.02 2.92 18.48
C ALA A 140 11.43 2.08 17.33
N VAL A 141 10.48 2.66 16.60
CA VAL A 141 9.90 2.10 15.37
C VAL A 141 10.14 3.06 14.21
N GLU A 142 10.08 2.55 12.98
CA GLU A 142 10.38 3.33 11.77
C GLU A 142 9.50 4.58 11.64
N GLY A 143 8.20 4.49 11.98
CA GLY A 143 7.27 5.63 11.95
C GLY A 143 7.52 6.71 12.99
N ALA A 144 8.52 6.57 13.87
CA ALA A 144 8.85 7.54 14.91
C ALA A 144 10.04 8.45 14.56
N ASP A 145 10.81 8.17 13.50
CA ASP A 145 11.86 9.06 13.00
C ASP A 145 11.26 10.00 11.94
N MET A 146 10.78 11.15 12.37
CA MET A 146 10.05 12.09 11.52
C MET A 146 10.97 13.04 10.74
N ASN A 147 12.27 13.03 11.04
CA ASN A 147 13.25 13.89 10.38
C ASN A 147 14.25 13.10 9.50
N GLY A 148 14.24 11.77 9.58
CA GLY A 148 15.01 10.86 8.74
C GLY A 148 16.50 10.77 9.09
N ASP A 149 16.91 11.14 10.31
CA ASP A 149 18.30 11.08 10.77
C ASP A 149 18.70 9.72 11.37
N ASN A 150 17.80 8.74 11.33
CA ASN A 150 17.88 7.41 11.92
C ASN A 150 17.96 7.43 13.45
N LYS A 151 17.43 8.46 14.09
CA LYS A 151 17.33 8.56 15.55
C LYS A 151 15.95 9.09 15.93
N VAL A 152 15.35 8.45 16.94
CA VAL A 152 14.16 9.01 17.59
C VAL A 152 14.61 9.90 18.73
N THR A 153 14.27 11.18 18.66
CA THR A 153 14.65 12.21 19.62
C THR A 153 13.43 13.02 20.06
N SER A 154 13.62 13.95 20.99
CA SER A 154 12.56 14.91 21.34
C SER A 154 12.13 15.79 20.18
N LEU A 155 12.95 15.91 19.12
CA LEU A 155 12.57 16.64 17.91
C LEU A 155 11.47 15.89 17.14
N ASP A 156 11.57 14.58 17.02
CA ASP A 156 10.58 13.76 16.32
C ASP A 156 9.24 13.77 17.05
N ALA A 157 9.29 13.65 18.38
CA ALA A 157 8.10 13.81 19.22
C ALA A 157 7.45 15.19 19.05
N LEU A 158 8.24 16.25 18.88
CA LEU A 158 7.73 17.59 18.62
C LEU A 158 7.07 17.71 17.23
N ILE A 159 7.64 17.06 16.21
CA ILE A 159 7.06 17.03 14.85
C ILE A 159 5.70 16.32 14.89
N ILE A 160 5.61 15.16 15.55
CA ILE A 160 4.36 14.40 15.73
C ILE A 160 3.32 15.27 16.47
N LEU A 161 3.73 15.96 17.54
CA LEU A 161 2.83 16.86 18.27
C LEU A 161 2.31 18.01 17.39
N GLN A 162 3.16 18.58 16.53
CA GLN A 162 2.76 19.63 15.60
C GLN A 162 1.77 19.11 14.55
N MET A 163 1.98 17.89 14.05
CA MET A 163 1.06 17.23 13.12
C MET A 163 -0.30 16.98 13.78
N ALA A 164 -0.32 16.49 15.01
CA ALA A 164 -1.54 16.26 15.78
C ALA A 164 -2.35 17.56 16.01
N LEU A 165 -1.68 18.69 16.21
CA LEU A 165 -2.32 20.00 16.40
C LEU A 165 -2.77 20.67 15.10
N GLY A 166 -2.29 20.21 13.93
CA GLY A 166 -2.60 20.79 12.63
C GLY A 166 -3.70 20.07 11.85
N ALA A 167 -4.30 19.02 12.42
CA ALA A 167 -5.24 18.11 11.74
C ALA A 167 -6.73 18.53 11.82
N ASP A 168 -7.04 19.78 12.20
CA ASP A 168 -8.41 20.33 12.29
C ASP A 168 -9.04 20.74 10.94
#